data_AF-A0A7K3GK31-F1
#
_entry.id   AF-A0A7K3GK31-F1
#
_cell.length_a   1.000
_cell.length_b   1.000
_cell.length_c   1.000
_cell.angle_alpha   90.00
_cell.angle_beta   90.00
_cell.angle_gamma   90.00
#
_symmetry.space_group_name_H-M   'P 1'
#
loop_
_entity.id
_entity.type
_entity.pdbx_description
1 polymer ?
#
loop_
_entity_poly.entity_id
_entity_poly.type
_entity_poly.pdbx_seq_one_letter_code
_entity_poly.pdbx_strand_id
1 'polypeptide(L)'
;MAMTAAVKDEISRLPVTRTCCRKAEVSAILRFAGGLHLVSGRIVIEAELDTARAARRLKQDILEIFGHSSELIVMAPGGLRRGSRYVVRVVAGGDQLARQTGLVDGRGRPIRGLPPQVVSGATCDAEAAWRGAFLAHGSLTEPGRSSSLEVTCPGPEAALALVGAARRLSIPAKAREVRGVDRVVVRDGDAIGALLTRLGAHDSVLAWEERRLRREVRATANRLANFDDANLRR
;
A
#
# COMPACT_ATOMS: atom_id res chain seq x y z
N MET A 1 -10.68 -10.79 1.36
CA MET A 1 -10.91 -9.34 1.59
C MET A 1 -10.80 -8.97 3.07
N ALA A 2 -11.25 -9.83 3.99
CA ALA A 2 -11.17 -9.55 5.43
C ALA A 2 -9.73 -9.26 5.89
N MET A 3 -8.73 -10.04 5.43
CA MET A 3 -7.33 -9.76 5.81
C MET A 3 -6.80 -8.43 5.28
N THR A 4 -7.23 -7.97 4.10
CA THR A 4 -6.80 -6.67 3.59
C THR A 4 -7.23 -5.55 4.53
N ALA A 5 -8.50 -5.56 4.94
CA ALA A 5 -9.04 -4.57 5.86
C ALA A 5 -8.34 -4.63 7.23
N ALA A 6 -8.08 -5.83 7.75
CA ALA A 6 -7.37 -6.03 9.01
C ALA A 6 -5.94 -5.46 8.97
N VAL A 7 -5.17 -5.76 7.92
CA VAL A 7 -3.81 -5.22 7.73
C VAL A 7 -3.84 -3.70 7.65
N LYS A 8 -4.74 -3.12 6.84
CA LYS A 8 -4.86 -1.66 6.72
C LYS A 8 -5.22 -0.99 8.03
N ASP A 9 -6.18 -1.55 8.78
CA ASP A 9 -6.57 -1.04 10.10
C ASP A 9 -5.39 -1.09 11.08
N GLU A 10 -4.67 -2.21 11.13
CA GLU A 10 -3.51 -2.40 12.00
C GLU A 10 -2.37 -1.41 11.67
N ILE A 11 -1.88 -1.39 10.43
CA ILE A 11 -0.76 -0.51 10.07
C ILE A 11 -1.12 0.97 10.14
N SER A 12 -2.41 1.32 10.03
CA SER A 12 -2.86 2.71 10.23
C SER A 12 -2.78 3.17 11.69
N ARG A 13 -2.68 2.25 12.65
CA ARG A 13 -2.45 2.52 14.09
C ARG A 13 -0.97 2.59 14.47
N LEU A 14 -0.07 2.11 13.61
CA LEU A 14 1.36 2.04 13.92
C LEU A 14 1.95 3.43 14.19
N PRO A 15 2.51 3.71 15.37
CA PRO A 15 3.18 4.98 15.62
C PRO A 15 4.46 5.09 14.78
N VAL A 16 4.60 6.17 14.02
CA VAL A 16 5.82 6.46 13.25
C VAL A 16 6.39 7.77 13.72
N THR A 17 7.53 7.71 14.40
CA THR A 17 8.14 8.85 15.09
C THR A 17 9.19 9.55 14.25
N ARG A 18 9.87 8.83 13.35
CA ARG A 18 10.90 9.39 12.48
C ARG A 18 10.30 10.26 11.37
N THR A 19 10.76 11.50 11.29
CA THR A 19 10.32 12.47 10.28
C THR A 19 10.53 11.98 8.84
N CYS A 20 11.65 11.32 8.55
CA CYS A 20 11.92 10.77 7.21
C CYS A 20 10.86 9.72 6.81
N CYS A 21 10.49 8.82 7.72
CA CYS A 21 9.46 7.82 7.51
C CYS A 21 8.08 8.46 7.28
N ARG A 22 7.70 9.46 8.10
CA ARG A 22 6.42 10.19 7.92
C ARG A 22 6.38 10.87 6.54
N LYS A 23 7.47 11.54 6.13
CA LYS A 23 7.57 12.16 4.80
C LYS A 23 7.44 11.12 3.68
N ALA A 24 8.17 10.00 3.77
CA ALA A 24 8.14 8.94 2.78
C ALA A 24 6.76 8.28 2.65
N GLU A 25 6.10 8.04 3.78
CA GLU A 25 4.73 7.50 3.82
C GLU A 25 3.72 8.46 3.20
N VAL A 26 3.74 9.76 3.55
CA VAL A 26 2.86 10.76 2.94
C VAL A 26 3.11 10.85 1.42
N SER A 27 4.37 10.94 1.00
CA SER A 27 4.72 10.95 -0.43
C SER A 27 4.16 9.73 -1.16
N ALA A 28 4.27 8.54 -0.57
CA ALA A 28 3.72 7.32 -1.14
C ALA A 28 2.19 7.30 -1.14
N ILE A 29 1.53 7.68 -0.05
CA ILE A 29 0.07 7.75 0.01
C ILE A 29 -0.45 8.69 -1.08
N LEU A 30 0.06 9.93 -1.16
CA LEU A 30 -0.39 10.89 -2.15
C LEU A 30 -0.13 10.39 -3.57
N ARG A 31 1.05 9.80 -3.84
CA ARG A 31 1.36 9.23 -5.15
C ARG A 31 0.35 8.15 -5.56
N PHE A 32 0.08 7.20 -4.66
CA PHE A 32 -0.70 6.02 -5.00
C PHE A 32 -2.21 6.30 -4.92
N ALA A 33 -2.67 7.22 -4.08
CA ALA A 33 -4.08 7.53 -3.89
C ALA A 33 -4.64 8.61 -4.85
N GLY A 34 -3.89 8.98 -5.90
CA GLY A 34 -4.34 9.95 -6.91
C GLY A 34 -4.05 11.42 -6.58
N GLY A 35 -3.12 11.68 -5.66
CA GLY A 35 -2.82 12.97 -5.02
C GLY A 35 -2.54 14.21 -5.85
N LEU A 36 -2.60 14.20 -7.19
CA LEU A 36 -2.28 15.36 -8.01
C LEU A 36 -3.39 15.65 -9.02
N HIS A 37 -4.11 16.75 -8.81
CA HIS A 37 -5.14 17.25 -9.72
C HIS A 37 -4.83 18.68 -10.16
N LEU A 38 -5.15 19.00 -11.41
CA LEU A 38 -5.09 20.35 -11.95
C LEU A 38 -6.52 20.86 -12.14
N VAL A 39 -6.95 21.80 -11.29
CA VAL A 39 -8.29 22.37 -11.30
C VAL A 39 -8.18 23.86 -11.61
N SER A 40 -8.70 24.28 -12.76
CA SER A 40 -8.64 25.69 -13.23
C SER A 40 -7.24 26.30 -13.14
N GLY A 41 -6.22 25.54 -13.56
CA GLY A 41 -4.81 25.96 -13.54
C GLY A 41 -4.14 25.94 -12.16
N ARG A 42 -4.82 25.48 -11.11
CA ARG A 42 -4.28 25.35 -9.75
C ARG A 42 -4.08 23.89 -9.38
N ILE A 43 -2.98 23.59 -8.69
CA ILE A 43 -2.71 22.26 -8.16
C ILE A 43 -3.57 22.04 -6.91
N VAL A 44 -4.38 21.00 -6.94
CA VAL A 44 -5.16 20.50 -5.80
C VAL A 44 -4.69 19.08 -5.48
N ILE A 45 -4.47 18.81 -4.20
CA ILE A 45 -4.06 17.48 -3.73
C ILE A 45 -5.28 16.79 -3.15
N GLU A 46 -5.62 15.61 -3.68
CA GLU A 46 -6.70 14.76 -3.15
C GLU A 46 -6.22 13.31 -3.03
N ALA A 47 -6.32 12.74 -1.85
CA ALA A 47 -5.99 11.34 -1.61
C ALA A 47 -7.21 10.58 -1.12
N GLU A 48 -7.66 9.59 -1.90
CA GLU A 48 -8.81 8.74 -1.55
C GLU A 48 -8.35 7.47 -0.83
N LEU A 49 -8.72 7.31 0.44
CA LEU A 49 -8.41 6.15 1.28
C LEU A 49 -9.68 5.38 1.65
N ASP A 50 -9.53 4.11 2.01
CA ASP A 50 -10.63 3.20 2.39
C ASP A 50 -10.75 3.01 3.91
N THR A 51 -9.85 3.59 4.69
CA THR A 51 -9.89 3.57 6.16
C THR A 51 -9.86 4.98 6.75
N ALA A 52 -10.78 5.26 7.68
CA ALA A 52 -10.89 6.57 8.33
C ALA A 52 -9.59 6.96 9.06
N ARG A 53 -8.94 5.97 9.68
CA ARG A 53 -7.74 6.18 10.47
C ARG A 53 -6.54 6.56 9.59
N ALA A 54 -6.34 5.90 8.45
CA ALA A 54 -5.30 6.30 7.51
C ALA A 54 -5.53 7.72 6.97
N ALA A 55 -6.78 8.11 6.73
CA ALA A 55 -7.10 9.47 6.30
C ALA A 55 -6.84 10.53 7.38
N ARG A 56 -7.20 10.25 8.65
CA ARG A 56 -6.87 11.14 9.78
C ARG A 56 -5.36 11.26 9.98
N ARG A 57 -4.64 10.13 9.89
CA ARG A 57 -3.18 10.08 9.95
C ARG A 57 -2.55 10.94 8.86
N LEU A 58 -2.97 10.77 7.61
CA LEU A 58 -2.49 11.58 6.48
C LEU A 58 -2.77 13.07 6.71
N LYS A 59 -4.00 13.42 7.14
CA LYS A 59 -4.36 14.81 7.47
C LYS A 59 -3.45 15.40 8.55
N GLN A 60 -3.19 14.65 9.61
CA GLN A 60 -2.30 15.05 10.70
C GLN A 60 -0.86 15.22 10.21
N ASP A 61 -0.33 14.26 9.44
CA ASP A 61 1.04 14.33 8.90
C ASP A 61 1.20 15.50 7.91
N ILE A 62 0.21 15.78 7.07
CA ILE A 62 0.22 16.94 6.17
C ILE A 62 0.33 18.25 6.96
N LEU A 63 -0.39 18.35 8.09
CA LEU A 63 -0.32 19.54 8.93
C LEU A 63 1.01 19.63 9.69
N GLU A 64 1.40 18.58 10.42
CA GLU A 64 2.56 18.61 11.33
C GLU A 64 3.90 18.61 10.59
N ILE A 65 4.00 17.92 9.45
CA ILE A 65 5.27 17.73 8.74
C ILE A 65 5.43 18.74 7.60
N PHE A 66 4.33 19.15 6.98
CA PHE A 66 4.36 20.00 5.77
C PHE A 66 3.73 21.37 5.98
N GLY A 67 3.01 21.60 7.08
CA GLY A 67 2.44 22.90 7.43
C GLY A 67 1.17 23.27 6.68
N HIS A 68 0.51 22.30 6.01
CA HIS A 68 -0.69 22.58 5.21
C HIS A 68 -1.96 22.11 5.91
N SER A 69 -3.00 22.94 5.88
CA SER A 69 -4.33 22.52 6.32
C SER A 69 -4.97 21.62 5.25
N SER A 70 -5.75 20.64 5.69
CA SER A 70 -6.47 19.73 4.81
C SER A 70 -7.90 19.48 5.29
N GLU A 71 -8.81 19.32 4.34
CA GLU A 71 -10.19 18.89 4.57
C GLU A 71 -10.25 17.36 4.56
N LEU A 72 -11.11 16.80 5.42
CA LEU A 72 -11.41 15.37 5.42
C LEU A 72 -12.87 15.20 5.05
N ILE A 73 -13.11 14.68 3.84
CA ILE A 73 -14.44 14.47 3.29
C ILE A 73 -14.77 12.99 3.40
N VAL A 74 -15.93 12.67 3.99
CA VAL A 74 -16.44 11.30 4.08
C VAL A 74 -17.44 11.08 2.96
N MET A 75 -17.14 10.14 2.07
CA MET A 75 -18.04 9.72 1.02
C MET A 75 -18.77 8.45 1.47
N ALA A 76 -20.09 8.52 1.54
CA ALA A 76 -20.93 7.37 1.85
C ALA A 76 -20.74 6.25 0.81
N PRO A 77 -20.94 4.97 1.19
CA PRO A 77 -20.98 3.88 0.22
C PRO A 77 -22.03 4.18 -0.86
N GLY A 78 -21.69 3.92 -2.13
CA GLY A 78 -22.59 4.22 -3.25
C GLY A 78 -22.27 3.38 -4.49
N GLY A 79 -23.33 2.97 -5.20
CA GLY A 79 -23.24 2.18 -6.43
C GLY A 79 -22.50 0.84 -6.24
N LEU A 80 -21.50 0.59 -7.08
CA LEU A 80 -20.67 -0.64 -7.06
C LEU A 80 -19.67 -0.72 -5.87
N ARG A 81 -19.58 0.33 -5.04
CA ARG A 81 -18.58 0.46 -3.97
C ARG A 81 -19.17 -0.01 -2.64
N ARG A 82 -18.50 -0.99 -2.00
CA ARG A 82 -19.00 -1.69 -0.80
C ARG A 82 -18.73 -0.98 0.54
N GLY A 83 -18.00 0.15 0.58
CA GLY A 83 -17.65 0.83 1.82
C GLY A 83 -17.39 2.32 1.65
N SER A 84 -17.40 3.06 2.77
CA SER A 84 -17.13 4.49 2.80
C SER A 84 -15.71 4.79 2.31
N ARG A 85 -15.54 5.93 1.64
CA ARG A 85 -14.22 6.44 1.25
C ARG A 85 -13.96 7.76 1.96
N TYR A 86 -12.69 8.01 2.20
CA TYR A 86 -12.21 9.17 2.94
C TYR A 86 -11.26 9.93 2.04
N VAL A 87 -11.63 11.14 1.67
CA VAL A 87 -10.82 12.00 0.81
C VAL A 87 -10.15 13.05 1.69
N VAL A 88 -8.81 13.07 1.68
CA VAL A 88 -8.03 14.16 2.27
C VAL A 88 -7.69 15.14 1.16
N ARG A 89 -8.12 16.39 1.30
CA ARG A 89 -8.02 17.42 0.26
C ARG A 89 -7.25 18.64 0.73
N VAL A 90 -6.30 19.11 -0.08
CA VAL A 90 -5.56 20.36 0.12
C VAL A 90 -5.75 21.23 -1.12
N VAL A 91 -6.47 22.34 -0.93
CA VAL A 91 -6.70 23.34 -1.98
C VAL A 91 -5.70 24.49 -1.87
N ALA A 92 -5.66 25.15 -0.71
CA ALA A 92 -4.68 26.19 -0.43
C ALA A 92 -3.31 25.55 -0.13
N GLY A 93 -2.25 26.00 -0.83
CA GLY A 93 -0.90 25.45 -0.67
C GLY A 93 -0.66 24.11 -1.37
N GLY A 94 -1.60 23.65 -2.23
CA GLY A 94 -1.48 22.37 -2.93
C GLY A 94 -0.22 22.26 -3.81
N ASP A 95 0.22 23.36 -4.42
CA ASP A 95 1.45 23.42 -5.22
C ASP A 95 2.72 23.27 -4.36
N GLN A 96 2.73 23.87 -3.16
CA GLN A 96 3.82 23.76 -2.21
C GLN A 96 3.89 22.33 -1.65
N LEU A 97 2.76 21.76 -1.25
CA LEU A 97 2.68 20.38 -0.80
C LEU A 97 3.11 19.41 -1.90
N ALA A 98 2.71 19.64 -3.15
CA ALA A 98 3.13 18.83 -4.31
C ALA A 98 4.65 18.81 -4.48
N ARG A 99 5.31 19.97 -4.33
CA ARG A 99 6.77 20.08 -4.40
C ARG A 99 7.44 19.39 -3.21
N GLN A 100 6.97 19.63 -1.99
CA GLN A 100 7.56 19.05 -0.76
C GLN A 100 7.42 17.52 -0.70
N THR A 101 6.34 16.98 -1.26
CA THR A 101 6.07 15.53 -1.31
C THR A 101 6.61 14.86 -2.57
N GLY A 102 7.13 15.65 -3.52
CA GLY A 102 7.70 15.16 -4.77
C GLY A 102 6.66 14.56 -5.74
N LEU A 103 5.45 15.10 -5.74
CA LEU A 103 4.47 14.88 -6.82
C LEU A 103 4.85 15.68 -8.08
N VAL A 104 5.45 16.85 -7.89
CA VAL A 104 6.03 17.68 -8.96
C VAL A 104 7.47 18.04 -8.64
N ASP A 105 8.27 18.30 -9.67
CA ASP A 105 9.64 18.80 -9.52
C ASP A 105 9.69 20.31 -9.23
N GLY A 106 10.90 20.86 -9.07
CA GLY A 106 11.10 22.29 -8.81
C GLY A 106 10.63 23.21 -9.95
N ARG A 107 10.35 22.66 -11.14
CA ARG A 107 9.78 23.39 -12.30
C ARG A 107 8.27 23.16 -12.43
N GLY A 108 7.64 22.46 -11.48
CA GLY A 108 6.21 22.14 -11.51
C GLY A 108 5.84 21.00 -12.44
N ARG A 109 6.81 20.26 -12.99
CA ARG A 109 6.53 19.10 -13.87
C ARG A 109 6.17 17.88 -13.02
N PRO A 110 5.15 17.08 -13.40
CA PRO A 110 4.81 15.86 -12.69
C PRO A 110 5.99 14.89 -12.63
N ILE A 111 6.38 14.49 -11.43
CA ILE A 111 7.18 13.28 -11.23
C ILE A 111 6.24 12.11 -11.46
N ARG A 112 6.66 11.00 -12.08
CA ARG A 112 5.78 9.83 -12.35
C ARG A 112 5.92 8.69 -11.33
N GLY A 113 7.13 8.48 -10.84
CA GLY A 113 7.44 7.49 -9.80
C GLY A 113 7.36 8.06 -8.38
N LEU A 114 8.03 7.38 -7.44
CA LEU A 114 8.31 7.97 -6.13
C LEU A 114 9.46 8.98 -6.22
N PRO A 115 9.49 9.99 -5.36
CA PRO A 115 10.51 11.03 -5.43
C PRO A 115 11.89 10.49 -5.02
N PRO A 116 13.00 11.05 -5.54
CA PRO A 116 14.35 10.56 -5.30
C PRO A 116 14.68 10.37 -3.82
N GLN A 117 14.23 11.29 -2.96
CA GLN A 117 14.47 11.24 -1.51
C GLN A 117 13.87 9.99 -0.85
N VAL A 118 12.81 9.42 -1.41
CA VAL A 118 12.20 8.16 -0.96
C VAL A 118 12.87 6.96 -1.63
N VAL A 119 13.23 7.08 -2.91
CA VAL A 119 13.87 6.00 -3.67
C VAL A 119 15.29 5.74 -3.19
N SER A 120 16.08 6.77 -2.87
CA SER A 120 17.43 6.68 -2.34
C SER A 120 17.49 6.83 -0.81
N GLY A 121 16.33 6.90 -0.15
CA GLY A 121 16.23 7.02 1.30
C GLY A 121 16.69 5.77 2.04
N ALA A 122 16.71 5.85 3.37
CA ALA A 122 17.11 4.74 4.22
C ALA A 122 16.13 3.56 4.10
N THR A 123 16.52 2.39 4.63
CA THR A 123 15.65 1.21 4.66
C THR A 123 14.29 1.51 5.31
N CYS A 124 14.26 2.33 6.37
CA CYS A 124 13.02 2.74 7.03
C CYS A 124 12.09 3.59 6.13
N ASP A 125 12.65 4.33 5.16
CA ASP A 125 11.86 5.08 4.18
C ASP A 125 11.26 4.14 3.12
N ALA A 126 11.94 3.02 2.82
CA ALA A 126 11.39 1.96 1.98
C ALA A 126 10.21 1.24 2.65
N GLU A 127 10.32 0.95 3.95
CA GLU A 127 9.22 0.40 4.76
C GLU A 127 8.03 1.37 4.79
N ALA A 128 8.30 2.67 5.00
CA ALA A 128 7.28 3.70 5.01
C ALA A 128 6.61 3.91 3.64
N ALA A 129 7.38 3.85 2.55
CA ALA A 129 6.83 3.94 1.20
C ALA A 129 5.91 2.76 0.89
N TRP A 130 6.31 1.54 1.28
CA TRP A 130 5.46 0.36 1.14
C TRP A 130 4.20 0.44 2.00
N ARG A 131 4.30 0.93 3.25
CA ARG A 131 3.14 1.13 4.12
C ARG A 131 2.16 2.12 3.52
N GLY A 132 2.65 3.26 3.04
CA GLY A 132 1.81 4.28 2.40
C GLY A 132 1.14 3.78 1.12
N ALA A 133 1.89 3.08 0.26
CA ALA A 133 1.35 2.50 -0.97
C ALA A 133 0.30 1.41 -0.68
N PHE A 134 0.54 0.57 0.34
CA PHE A 134 -0.43 -0.45 0.76
C PHE A 134 -1.68 0.18 1.39
N LEU A 135 -1.56 1.22 2.22
CA LEU A 135 -2.71 1.95 2.76
C LEU A 135 -3.58 2.53 1.63
N ALA A 136 -2.96 3.11 0.60
CA ALA A 136 -3.67 3.65 -0.56
C ALA A 136 -4.41 2.56 -1.37
N HIS A 137 -3.66 1.62 -1.96
CA HIS A 137 -4.21 0.65 -2.92
C HIS A 137 -3.63 -0.76 -2.76
N GLY A 138 -3.24 -1.13 -1.54
CA GLY A 138 -2.84 -2.47 -1.16
C GLY A 138 -4.00 -3.44 -1.05
N SER A 139 -3.74 -4.69 -1.41
CA SER A 139 -4.63 -5.83 -1.21
C SER A 139 -3.85 -7.07 -0.83
N LEU A 140 -4.49 -7.93 -0.04
CA LEU A 140 -3.94 -9.21 0.42
C LEU A 140 -4.96 -10.31 0.11
N THR A 141 -4.55 -11.21 -0.78
CA THR A 141 -5.24 -12.47 -1.08
C THR A 141 -4.78 -13.52 -0.08
N GLU A 142 -5.75 -14.04 0.69
CA GLU A 142 -5.53 -14.97 1.79
C GLU A 142 -4.96 -16.32 1.31
N PRO A 143 -4.26 -17.07 2.18
CA PRO A 143 -3.72 -18.37 1.79
C PRO A 143 -4.80 -19.35 1.31
N GLY A 144 -4.69 -19.80 0.06
CA GLY A 144 -5.70 -20.64 -0.60
C GLY A 144 -5.11 -21.51 -1.71
N ARG A 145 -5.66 -21.40 -2.93
CA ARG A 145 -5.03 -21.96 -4.15
C ARG A 145 -3.87 -21.08 -4.62
N SER A 146 -4.00 -19.78 -4.43
CA SER A 146 -2.98 -18.77 -4.71
C SER A 146 -2.99 -17.74 -3.59
N SER A 147 -1.81 -17.18 -3.33
CA SER A 147 -1.59 -16.12 -2.35
C SER A 147 -0.92 -14.95 -3.06
N SER A 148 -1.34 -13.72 -2.75
CA SER A 148 -0.67 -12.53 -3.26
C SER A 148 -0.87 -11.34 -2.33
N LEU A 149 0.19 -10.56 -2.17
CA LEU A 149 0.11 -9.18 -1.71
C LEU A 149 0.34 -8.28 -2.93
N GLU A 150 -0.60 -7.37 -3.18
CA GLU A 150 -0.58 -6.53 -4.38
C GLU A 150 -0.79 -5.06 -4.04
N VAL A 151 -0.14 -4.17 -4.79
CA VAL A 151 -0.42 -2.73 -4.77
C VAL A 151 -0.71 -2.28 -6.20
N THR A 152 -1.89 -1.71 -6.43
CA THR A 152 -2.20 -1.03 -7.70
C THR A 152 -1.42 0.28 -7.79
N CYS A 153 -0.75 0.49 -8.92
CA CYS A 153 0.15 1.62 -9.13
C CYS A 153 -0.45 2.62 -10.14
N PRO A 154 -0.15 3.93 -10.01
CA PRO A 154 -0.62 4.95 -10.94
C PRO A 154 0.10 4.93 -12.31
N GLY A 155 1.13 4.09 -12.46
CA GLY A 155 1.89 3.93 -13.70
C GLY A 155 3.14 3.08 -13.49
N PRO A 156 3.88 2.77 -14.57
CA PRO A 156 5.00 1.84 -14.52
C PRO A 156 6.18 2.39 -13.72
N GLU A 157 6.43 3.70 -13.74
CA GLU A 157 7.52 4.32 -12.97
C GLU A 157 7.28 4.22 -11.46
N ALA A 158 6.03 4.35 -11.00
CA ALA A 158 5.67 4.15 -9.60
C ALA A 158 5.78 2.67 -9.19
N ALA A 159 5.39 1.75 -10.08
CA ALA A 159 5.56 0.32 -9.86
C ALA A 159 7.04 -0.07 -9.73
N LEU A 160 7.89 0.40 -10.64
CA LEU A 160 9.34 0.16 -10.59
C LEU A 160 9.99 0.73 -9.32
N ALA A 161 9.59 1.93 -8.90
CA ALA A 161 10.08 2.53 -7.67
C ALA A 161 9.71 1.69 -6.43
N LEU A 162 8.48 1.18 -6.39
CA LEU A 162 8.00 0.33 -5.28
C LEU A 162 8.66 -1.06 -5.29
N VAL A 163 8.93 -1.66 -6.46
CA VAL A 163 9.77 -2.86 -6.59
C VAL A 163 11.18 -2.59 -6.06
N GLY A 164 11.77 -1.45 -6.40
CA GLY A 164 13.07 -1.02 -5.88
C GLY A 164 13.07 -0.90 -4.35
N ALA A 165 12.01 -0.33 -3.76
CA ALA A 165 11.84 -0.28 -2.32
C ALA A 165 11.74 -1.69 -1.70
N ALA A 166 11.00 -2.63 -2.31
CA ALA A 166 10.91 -4.00 -1.81
C ALA A 166 12.25 -4.73 -1.85
N ARG A 167 13.04 -4.52 -2.92
CA ARG A 167 14.39 -5.08 -3.04
C ARG A 167 15.30 -4.63 -1.89
N ARG A 168 15.22 -3.36 -1.46
CA ARG A 168 15.98 -2.87 -0.30
C ARG A 168 15.56 -3.51 1.03
N LEU A 169 14.35 -4.07 1.09
CA LEU A 169 13.83 -4.83 2.23
C LEU A 169 14.11 -6.33 2.10
N SER A 170 14.85 -6.76 1.08
CA SER A 170 15.05 -8.17 0.72
C SER A 170 13.74 -8.93 0.43
N ILE A 171 12.72 -8.22 -0.06
CA ILE A 171 11.43 -8.79 -0.43
C ILE A 171 11.35 -8.98 -1.95
N PRO A 172 11.15 -10.21 -2.46
CA PRO A 172 11.00 -10.46 -3.89
C PRO A 172 9.63 -9.99 -4.40
N ALA A 173 9.58 -8.77 -4.94
CA ALA A 173 8.41 -8.20 -5.60
C ALA A 173 8.60 -8.10 -7.12
N LYS A 174 7.50 -8.17 -7.89
CA LYS A 174 7.51 -8.02 -9.35
C LYS A 174 6.46 -7.01 -9.81
N ALA A 175 6.85 -6.11 -10.72
CA ALA A 175 5.90 -5.28 -11.46
C ALA A 175 5.21 -6.12 -12.55
N ARG A 176 3.92 -5.91 -12.75
CA ARG A 176 3.12 -6.53 -13.80
C ARG A 176 2.02 -5.58 -14.24
N GLU A 177 1.68 -5.61 -15.52
CA GLU A 177 0.48 -4.96 -16.03
C GLU A 177 -0.66 -5.98 -16.12
N VAL A 178 -1.83 -5.64 -15.60
CA VAL A 178 -3.04 -6.47 -15.68
C VAL A 178 -4.19 -5.61 -16.19
N ARG A 179 -4.66 -5.88 -17.41
CA ARG A 179 -5.74 -5.13 -18.07
C ARG A 179 -5.45 -3.61 -18.13
N GLY A 180 -4.23 -3.23 -18.52
CA GLY A 180 -3.84 -1.82 -18.59
C GLY A 180 -3.57 -1.15 -17.24
N VAL A 181 -3.53 -1.92 -16.15
CA VAL A 181 -3.27 -1.41 -14.79
C VAL A 181 -1.98 -1.98 -14.25
N ASP A 182 -1.01 -1.12 -13.94
CA ASP A 182 0.24 -1.48 -13.30
C ASP A 182 0.01 -1.94 -11.85
N ARG A 183 0.71 -3.01 -11.47
CA ARG A 183 0.66 -3.61 -10.14
C ARG A 183 2.04 -4.05 -9.71
N VAL A 184 2.33 -3.93 -8.43
CA VAL A 184 3.45 -4.64 -7.80
C VAL A 184 2.90 -5.80 -6.99
N VAL A 185 3.46 -6.99 -7.18
CA VAL A 185 2.97 -8.23 -6.59
C VAL A 185 4.10 -8.98 -5.87
N VAL A 186 3.81 -9.44 -4.66
CA VAL A 186 4.58 -10.45 -3.91
C VAL A 186 3.72 -11.72 -3.85
N ARG A 187 4.25 -12.86 -4.27
CA ARG A 187 3.49 -14.14 -4.34
C ARG A 187 3.99 -15.21 -3.39
N ASP A 188 5.26 -15.13 -2.99
CA ASP A 188 5.86 -16.09 -2.09
C ASP A 188 5.30 -15.90 -0.67
N GLY A 189 4.92 -17.00 -0.01
CA GLY A 189 4.22 -16.94 1.28
C GLY A 189 5.08 -16.37 2.40
N ASP A 190 6.35 -16.78 2.44
CA ASP A 190 7.35 -16.27 3.40
C ASP A 190 7.65 -14.79 3.13
N ALA A 191 7.81 -14.42 1.85
CA ALA A 191 8.02 -13.03 1.47
C ALA A 191 6.83 -12.11 1.84
N ILE A 192 5.59 -12.61 1.74
CA ILE A 192 4.40 -11.86 2.17
C ILE A 192 4.43 -11.67 3.70
N GLY A 193 4.69 -12.73 4.48
CA GLY A 193 4.81 -12.64 5.93
C GLY A 193 5.93 -11.69 6.36
N ALA A 194 7.08 -11.75 5.70
CA ALA A 194 8.21 -10.84 5.92
C ALA A 194 7.86 -9.39 5.59
N LEU A 195 7.16 -9.12 4.48
CA LEU A 195 6.72 -7.78 4.14
C LEU A 195 5.70 -7.24 5.16
N LEU A 196 4.69 -8.03 5.54
CA LEU A 196 3.72 -7.64 6.56
C LEU A 196 4.40 -7.33 7.91
N THR A 197 5.43 -8.10 8.28
CA THR A 197 6.27 -7.84 9.46
C THR A 197 6.97 -6.48 9.35
N ARG A 198 7.58 -6.19 8.19
CA ARG A 198 8.24 -4.89 7.92
C ARG A 198 7.26 -3.71 7.95
N LEU A 199 6.01 -3.94 7.59
CA LEU A 199 4.95 -2.93 7.64
C LEU A 199 4.44 -2.66 9.06
N GLY A 200 4.79 -3.50 10.04
CA GLY A 200 4.31 -3.43 11.42
C GLY A 200 2.93 -4.06 11.62
N ALA A 201 2.53 -5.00 10.76
CA ALA A 201 1.25 -5.70 10.83
C ALA A 201 1.36 -7.04 11.60
N HIS A 202 1.86 -7.01 12.84
CA HIS A 202 2.20 -8.20 13.61
C HIS A 202 1.03 -9.15 13.87
N ASP A 203 -0.15 -8.64 14.23
CA ASP A 203 -1.35 -9.45 14.45
C ASP A 203 -1.80 -10.10 13.13
N SER A 204 -1.74 -9.32 12.04
CA SER A 204 -2.04 -9.83 10.70
C SER A 204 -1.03 -10.88 10.21
N VAL A 205 0.24 -10.79 10.61
CA VAL A 205 1.27 -11.81 10.34
C VAL A 205 0.93 -13.11 11.07
N LEU A 206 0.54 -13.06 12.34
CA LEU A 206 0.14 -14.26 13.07
C LEU A 206 -1.07 -14.95 12.40
N ALA A 207 -2.08 -14.17 12.03
CA ALA A 207 -3.24 -14.68 11.30
C ALA A 207 -2.88 -15.23 9.90
N TRP A 208 -1.88 -14.63 9.24
CA TRP A 208 -1.35 -15.09 7.95
C TRP A 208 -0.68 -16.47 8.09
N GLU A 209 0.26 -16.60 9.02
CA GLU A 209 1.01 -17.84 9.24
C GLU A 209 0.08 -18.98 9.71
N GLU A 210 -0.88 -18.69 10.60
CA GLU A 210 -1.86 -19.68 11.04
C GLU A 210 -2.66 -20.25 9.85
N ARG A 211 -3.17 -19.36 8.97
CA ARG A 211 -3.94 -19.78 7.79
C ARG A 211 -3.08 -20.56 6.80
N ARG A 212 -1.82 -20.16 6.64
CA ARG A 212 -0.86 -20.84 5.76
C ARG A 212 -0.55 -22.25 6.26
N LEU A 213 -0.24 -22.41 7.55
CA LEU A 213 0.02 -23.71 8.18
C LEU A 213 -1.20 -24.64 8.06
N ARG A 214 -2.40 -24.14 8.41
CA ARG A 214 -3.65 -24.91 8.26
C ARG A 214 -3.86 -25.40 6.83
N ARG A 215 -3.49 -24.59 5.82
CA ARG A 215 -3.60 -24.96 4.41
C ARG A 215 -2.59 -26.04 4.01
N GLU A 216 -1.36 -25.95 4.50
CA GLU A 216 -0.30 -26.93 4.24
C GLU A 216 -0.67 -28.29 4.81
N VAL A 217 -1.11 -28.35 6.07
CA VAL A 217 -1.57 -29.58 6.72
C VAL A 217 -2.70 -30.23 5.91
N ARG A 218 -3.73 -29.46 5.51
CA ARG A 218 -4.83 -29.96 4.67
C ARG A 218 -4.35 -30.42 3.29
N ALA A 219 -3.37 -29.73 2.68
CA ALA A 219 -2.83 -30.12 1.39
C ALA A 219 -2.11 -31.47 1.47
N THR A 220 -1.37 -31.71 2.55
CA THR A 220 -0.67 -32.97 2.80
C THR A 220 -1.65 -34.10 3.08
N ALA A 221 -2.65 -33.87 3.94
CA ALA A 221 -3.71 -34.85 4.22
C ALA A 221 -4.47 -35.27 2.94
N ASN A 222 -4.84 -34.30 2.09
CA ASN A 222 -5.50 -34.60 0.82
C ASN A 222 -4.60 -35.37 -0.15
N ARG A 223 -3.29 -35.07 -0.18
CA ARG A 223 -2.34 -35.81 -1.02
C ARG A 223 -2.22 -37.26 -0.56
N LEU A 224 -2.17 -37.50 0.74
CA LEU A 224 -2.10 -38.85 1.31
C LEU A 224 -3.38 -39.63 1.02
N ALA A 225 -4.55 -39.04 1.27
CA ALA A 225 -5.84 -39.69 0.98
C ALA A 225 -6.01 -40.04 -0.51
N ASN A 226 -5.58 -39.15 -1.42
CA ASN A 226 -5.60 -39.42 -2.87
C ASN A 226 -4.63 -40.54 -3.27
N PHE A 227 -3.49 -40.65 -2.58
CA PHE A 227 -2.53 -41.72 -2.82
C PHE A 227 -3.09 -43.08 -2.38
N ASP A 228 -3.74 -43.13 -1.21
CA ASP A 228 -4.37 -44.34 -0.69
C ASP A 228 -5.55 -44.80 -1.57
N ASP A 229 -6.45 -43.88 -1.97
CA ASP A 229 -7.56 -44.20 -2.89
C ASP A 229 -7.05 -44.70 -4.26
N ALA A 230 -5.97 -44.13 -4.78
CA ALA A 230 -5.35 -44.60 -6.02
C ALA A 230 -4.76 -46.01 -5.88
N ASN A 231 -4.19 -46.35 -4.72
CA ASN A 231 -3.67 -47.69 -4.44
C ASN A 231 -4.80 -48.72 -4.26
N LEU A 232 -5.90 -48.35 -3.61
CA LEU A 232 -7.05 -49.23 -3.39
C LEU A 232 -7.82 -49.56 -4.69
N ARG A 233 -7.67 -48.75 -5.75
CA ARG A 233 -8.27 -48.97 -7.07
C ARG A 233 -7.38 -49.77 -8.05
N ARG A 234 -6.21 -50.21 -7.61
CA ARG A 234 -5.32 -51.14 -8.35
C ARG A 234 -5.50 -52.56 -7.84
#